data_AF-A0A2H5VA31-F1
#
_entry.id   AF-A0A2H5VA31-F1
#
_cell.length_a   1.000
_cell.length_b   1.000
_cell.length_c   1.000
_cell.angle_alpha   90.00
_cell.angle_beta   90.00
_cell.angle_gamma   90.00
#
_symmetry.space_group_name_H-M   'P 1'
#
loop_
_entity.id
_entity.type
_entity.pdbx_description
1 polymer ?
#
loop_
_entity_poly.entity_id
_entity_poly.type
_entity_poly.pdbx_seq_one_letter_code
_entity_poly.pdbx_strand_id
1 'polypeptide(L)'
;MHEYDVGSNDNDDDIHVTADLLYELASSSRLAILYELSKGRELRLGDVARALNLTMQETHRNMVRLVDAGLVTKNTNGRFMLTEYGMLSARQLDYFRFIAKHRDLLRSYTLTKVPSVFINRLNELVNCRVVHGVSVVLEKLKALEARAEEYLYIIVAQAWYEEGNILIDRLSNGINIRMILTNSTIVPKEIIGCWCCYICIGETGRAYATKPIWHI
;
A
#
# COMPACT_ATOMS: atom_id res chain seq x y z
N MET A 1 -5.68 -51.01 24.03
CA MET A 1 -6.53 -49.92 24.52
C MET A 1 -5.69 -48.67 24.41
N HIS A 2 -6.09 -47.76 23.53
CA HIS A 2 -5.25 -46.73 22.92
C HIS A 2 -4.63 -45.76 23.93
N GLU A 3 -3.32 -45.54 23.78
CA GLU A 3 -2.64 -44.31 24.19
C GLU A 3 -3.35 -43.13 23.54
N TYR A 4 -3.87 -42.23 24.37
CA TYR A 4 -4.27 -40.90 23.93
C TYR A 4 -3.01 -40.05 23.91
N ASP A 5 -2.52 -39.81 22.70
CA ASP A 5 -1.51 -38.81 22.39
C ASP A 5 -2.08 -37.45 22.81
N VAL A 6 -1.48 -36.85 23.84
CA VAL A 6 -1.79 -35.49 24.27
C VAL A 6 -1.16 -34.59 23.23
N GLY A 7 -1.96 -34.15 22.26
CA GLY A 7 -1.54 -33.17 21.26
C GLY A 7 -0.83 -31.99 21.95
N SER A 8 0.48 -31.91 21.75
CA SER A 8 1.28 -30.74 22.09
C SER A 8 0.64 -29.52 21.44
N ASN A 9 0.58 -28.45 22.21
CA ASN A 9 -0.25 -27.28 21.97
C ASN A 9 0.42 -26.37 20.93
N ASP A 10 0.48 -26.79 19.66
CA ASP A 10 1.21 -26.12 18.56
C ASP A 10 0.96 -24.60 18.44
N ASN A 11 -0.21 -24.12 18.87
CA ASN A 11 -0.55 -22.68 18.87
C ASN A 11 0.27 -21.83 19.87
N ASP A 12 0.77 -22.40 20.96
CA ASP A 12 1.54 -21.66 21.98
C ASP A 12 2.96 -21.37 21.45
N ASP A 13 3.56 -22.36 20.78
CA ASP A 13 4.88 -22.24 20.16
C ASP A 13 4.90 -21.19 19.04
N ASP A 14 3.86 -21.13 18.21
CA ASP A 14 3.75 -20.13 17.12
C ASP A 14 3.68 -18.68 17.64
N ILE A 15 2.98 -18.46 18.75
CA ILE A 15 2.88 -17.14 19.39
C ILE A 15 4.24 -16.73 19.95
N HIS A 16 4.97 -17.66 20.59
CA HIS A 16 6.31 -17.40 21.11
C HIS A 16 7.30 -17.03 20.00
N VAL A 17 7.29 -17.76 18.87
CA VAL A 17 8.13 -17.45 17.70
C VAL A 17 7.84 -16.04 17.17
N THR A 18 6.58 -15.66 17.09
CA THR A 18 6.18 -14.31 16.64
C THR A 18 6.62 -13.24 17.65
N ALA A 19 6.46 -13.49 18.95
CA ALA A 19 6.85 -12.57 20.01
C ALA A 19 8.36 -12.32 20.01
N ASP A 20 9.17 -13.37 19.81
CA ASP A 20 10.63 -13.27 19.74
C ASP A 20 11.07 -12.40 18.56
N LEU A 21 10.47 -12.58 17.38
CA LEU A 21 10.72 -11.70 16.24
C LEU A 21 10.35 -10.24 16.55
N LEU A 22 9.16 -10.01 17.12
CA LEU A 22 8.74 -8.65 17.48
C LEU A 22 9.67 -8.02 18.52
N TYR A 23 10.18 -8.81 19.46
CA TYR A 23 11.18 -8.38 20.43
C TYR A 23 12.51 -8.02 19.77
N GLU A 24 12.96 -8.81 18.79
CA GLU A 24 14.12 -8.48 17.94
C GLU A 24 13.90 -7.23 17.08
N LEU A 25 12.65 -6.89 16.77
CA LEU A 25 12.31 -5.69 16.01
C LEU A 25 11.98 -4.47 16.90
N ALA A 26 11.81 -4.65 18.22
CA ALA A 26 11.45 -3.59 19.17
C ALA A 26 12.62 -2.64 19.53
N SER A 27 13.44 -2.23 18.55
CA SER A 27 14.52 -1.26 18.71
C SER A 27 14.59 -0.33 17.50
N SER A 28 14.48 0.98 17.73
CA SER A 28 14.56 2.00 16.68
C SER A 28 15.86 1.91 15.88
N SER A 29 17.01 1.71 16.54
CA SER A 29 18.31 1.58 15.89
C SER A 29 18.38 0.31 15.03
N ARG A 30 17.89 -0.85 15.50
CA ARG A 30 17.84 -2.08 14.68
C ARG A 30 16.92 -1.93 13.47
N LEU A 31 15.73 -1.36 13.66
CA LEU A 31 14.79 -1.09 12.58
C LEU A 31 15.39 -0.14 11.54
N ALA A 32 16.11 0.88 11.97
CA ALA A 32 16.81 1.80 11.07
C ALA A 32 17.90 1.08 10.26
N ILE A 33 18.66 0.16 10.87
CA ILE A 33 19.65 -0.66 10.17
C ILE A 33 18.96 -1.59 9.15
N LEU A 34 17.90 -2.29 9.55
CA LEU A 34 17.10 -3.14 8.65
C LEU A 34 16.59 -2.37 7.45
N TYR A 35 16.01 -1.19 7.67
CA TYR A 35 15.50 -0.33 6.60
C TYR A 35 16.60 0.25 5.70
N GLU A 36 17.78 0.51 6.26
CA GLU A 36 18.91 0.99 5.47
C GLU A 36 19.45 -0.11 4.53
N LEU A 37 19.53 -1.34 5.03
CA LEU A 37 19.92 -2.51 4.24
C LEU A 37 18.84 -2.93 3.24
N SER A 38 17.55 -2.72 3.55
CA SER A 38 16.43 -3.06 2.64
C SER A 38 16.41 -2.23 1.35
N LYS A 39 17.22 -1.18 1.26
CA LYS A 39 17.45 -0.40 0.03
C LYS A 39 18.28 -1.16 -1.01
N GLY A 40 18.68 -2.40 -0.74
CA GLY A 40 19.38 -3.28 -1.68
C GLY A 40 20.90 -3.07 -1.75
N ARG A 41 21.49 -2.37 -0.76
CA ARG A 41 22.93 -2.07 -0.73
C ARG A 41 23.65 -2.94 0.29
N GLU A 42 24.83 -3.42 -0.09
CA GLU A 42 25.75 -4.08 0.83
C GLU A 42 26.67 -3.08 1.53
N LEU A 43 26.54 -2.95 2.86
CA LEU A 43 27.20 -1.88 3.61
C LEU A 43 28.26 -2.43 4.56
N ARG A 44 29.39 -1.73 4.69
CA ARG A 44 30.31 -1.99 5.81
C ARG A 44 29.72 -1.41 7.09
N LEU A 45 30.15 -1.92 8.25
CA LEU A 45 29.66 -1.44 9.55
C LEU A 45 29.76 0.08 9.70
N GLY A 46 30.89 0.66 9.27
CA GLY A 46 31.10 2.11 9.33
C GLY A 46 30.22 2.92 8.37
N ASP A 47 29.77 2.33 7.26
CA ASP A 47 28.83 2.99 6.34
C ASP A 47 27.44 3.07 6.97
N VAL A 48 27.01 2.00 7.66
CA VAL A 48 25.76 1.98 8.43
C VAL A 48 25.81 3.01 9.56
N ALA A 49 26.89 3.02 10.35
CA ALA A 49 27.06 3.96 11.45
C ALA A 49 26.96 5.42 10.98
N ARG A 50 27.62 5.73 9.85
CA ARG A 50 27.60 7.07 9.25
C ARG A 50 26.23 7.43 8.68
N ALA A 51 25.59 6.52 7.96
CA ALA A 51 24.29 6.77 7.33
C ALA A 51 23.18 7.03 8.36
N LEU A 52 23.25 6.37 9.51
CA LEU A 52 22.23 6.43 10.57
C LEU A 52 22.63 7.33 11.74
N ASN A 53 23.80 7.98 11.68
CA ASN A 53 24.37 8.78 12.76
C ASN A 53 24.42 8.03 14.11
N LEU A 54 24.81 6.75 14.07
CA LEU A 54 24.98 5.90 15.24
C LEU A 54 26.45 5.80 15.63
N THR A 55 26.73 5.55 16.91
CA THR A 55 28.10 5.25 17.33
C THR A 55 28.56 3.90 16.77
N MET A 56 29.87 3.71 16.60
CA MET A 56 30.41 2.43 16.12
C MET A 56 30.04 1.27 17.07
N GLN A 57 30.06 1.52 18.38
CA GLN A 57 29.71 0.53 19.41
C GLN A 57 28.24 0.13 19.34
N GLU A 58 27.34 1.12 19.23
CA GLU A 58 25.91 0.86 19.07
C GLU A 58 25.60 0.12 17.77
N THR A 59 26.24 0.54 16.67
CA THR A 59 26.07 -0.11 15.36
C THR A 59 26.54 -1.56 15.43
N HIS A 60 27.72 -1.82 16.00
CA HIS A 60 28.24 -3.18 16.19
C HIS A 60 27.28 -4.05 16.99
N ARG A 61 26.82 -3.58 18.15
CA ARG A 61 25.90 -4.33 19.03
C ARG A 61 24.60 -4.69 18.32
N ASN A 62 23.98 -3.73 17.63
CA ASN A 62 22.73 -3.97 16.91
C ASN A 62 22.93 -4.88 15.69
N MET A 63 24.05 -4.74 14.99
CA MET A 63 24.38 -5.59 13.85
C MET A 63 24.60 -7.05 14.25
N VAL A 64 25.35 -7.30 15.33
CA VAL A 64 25.55 -8.66 15.86
C VAL A 64 24.21 -9.30 16.21
N ARG A 65 23.32 -8.59 16.91
CA ARG A 65 21.98 -9.11 17.21
C ARG A 65 21.17 -9.45 15.96
N LEU A 66 21.18 -8.59 14.95
CA LEU A 66 20.48 -8.85 13.69
C LEU A 66 21.06 -10.05 12.92
N VAL A 67 22.37 -10.29 13.05
CA VAL A 67 23.04 -11.47 12.50
C VAL A 67 22.66 -12.74 13.29
N ASP A 68 22.70 -12.67 14.62
CA ASP A 68 22.33 -13.79 15.50
C ASP A 68 20.86 -14.19 15.32
N ALA A 69 19.98 -13.20 15.07
CA ALA A 69 18.57 -13.41 14.74
C ALA A 69 18.34 -13.90 13.29
N GLY A 70 19.38 -14.03 12.46
CA GLY A 70 19.28 -14.47 11.08
C GLY A 70 18.66 -13.48 10.10
N LEU A 71 18.38 -12.24 10.53
CA LEU A 71 17.79 -11.18 9.69
C LEU A 71 18.86 -10.55 8.77
N VAL A 72 20.11 -10.55 9.20
CA VAL A 72 21.24 -9.98 8.47
C VAL A 72 22.32 -11.04 8.30
N THR A 73 23.04 -11.00 7.19
CA THR A 73 24.26 -11.80 6.98
C THR A 73 25.42 -10.93 6.57
N LYS A 74 26.64 -11.44 6.75
CA LYS A 74 27.90 -10.79 6.39
C LYS A 74 28.59 -11.59 5.30
N ASN A 75 28.88 -10.96 4.17
CA ASN A 75 29.59 -11.62 3.08
C ASN A 75 31.11 -11.67 3.31
N THR A 76 31.81 -12.35 2.42
CA THR A 76 33.27 -12.55 2.45
C THR A 76 34.06 -11.24 2.38
N ASN A 77 33.47 -10.18 1.80
CA ASN A 77 34.05 -8.83 1.72
C ASN A 77 33.80 -7.99 2.99
N GLY A 78 33.20 -8.59 4.01
CA GLY A 78 32.88 -7.94 5.27
C GLY A 78 31.73 -6.94 5.20
N ARG A 79 30.88 -7.04 4.17
CA ARG A 79 29.68 -6.22 4.00
C ARG A 79 28.45 -6.95 4.51
N PHE A 80 27.53 -6.19 5.09
CA PHE A 80 26.26 -6.67 5.61
C PHE A 80 25.15 -6.50 4.57
N MET A 81 24.23 -7.45 4.53
CA MET A 81 23.04 -7.48 3.69
C MET A 81 21.91 -8.20 4.42
N LEU A 82 20.66 -7.95 4.01
CA LEU A 82 19.53 -8.71 4.52
C LEU A 82 19.59 -10.15 4.00
N THR A 83 19.18 -11.10 4.84
CA THR A 83 18.76 -12.43 4.36
C THR A 83 17.37 -12.32 3.72
N GLU A 84 16.90 -13.39 3.06
CA GLU A 84 15.50 -13.43 2.61
C GLU A 84 14.51 -13.28 3.78
N TYR A 85 14.83 -13.91 4.92
CA TYR A 85 14.07 -13.74 6.15
C TYR A 85 14.04 -12.27 6.62
N GLY A 86 15.20 -11.60 6.62
CA GLY A 86 15.30 -10.18 6.94
C GLY A 86 14.56 -9.27 5.97
N MET A 87 14.62 -9.57 4.67
CA MET A 87 13.93 -8.81 3.64
C MET A 87 12.41 -8.92 3.78
N LEU A 88 11.89 -10.14 3.95
CA LEU A 88 10.46 -10.38 4.14
C LEU A 88 9.97 -9.73 5.45
N SER A 89 10.74 -9.86 6.53
CA SER A 89 10.45 -9.19 7.81
C SER A 89 10.40 -7.67 7.64
N ALA A 90 11.38 -7.09 6.94
CA ALA A 90 11.43 -5.64 6.69
C ALA A 90 10.24 -5.14 5.87
N ARG A 91 9.75 -5.92 4.89
CA ARG A 91 8.54 -5.56 4.12
C ARG A 91 7.28 -5.50 5.01
N GLN A 92 7.17 -6.38 6.00
CA GLN A 92 6.03 -6.35 6.93
C GLN A 92 6.08 -5.14 7.88
N LEU A 93 7.25 -4.57 8.15
CA LEU A 93 7.36 -3.35 8.96
C LEU A 93 6.62 -2.17 8.33
N ASP A 94 6.57 -2.07 7.01
CA ASP A 94 5.82 -1.01 6.32
C ASP A 94 4.31 -1.11 6.56
N TYR A 95 3.82 -2.35 6.69
CA TYR A 95 2.44 -2.62 7.06
C TYR A 95 2.14 -2.13 8.48
N PHE A 96 2.97 -2.52 9.46
CA PHE A 96 2.82 -2.06 10.84
C PHE A 96 2.96 -0.53 10.95
N ARG A 97 3.90 0.06 10.21
CA ARG A 97 4.10 1.51 10.14
C ARG A 97 2.86 2.23 9.61
N PHE A 98 2.24 1.71 8.55
CA PHE A 98 0.98 2.25 8.04
C PHE A 98 -0.12 2.22 9.12
N ILE A 99 -0.34 1.07 9.75
CA ILE A 99 -1.37 0.92 10.79
C ILE A 99 -1.12 1.87 11.96
N ALA A 100 0.11 1.92 12.47
CA ALA A 100 0.47 2.76 13.61
C ALA A 100 0.31 4.26 13.29
N LYS A 101 0.74 4.69 12.10
CA LYS A 101 0.66 6.08 11.64
C LYS A 101 -0.79 6.53 11.38
N HIS A 102 -1.66 5.61 10.95
CA HIS A 102 -3.05 5.91 10.58
C HIS A 102 -4.08 5.33 11.56
N ARG A 103 -3.68 5.04 12.81
CA ARG A 103 -4.53 4.42 13.84
C ARG A 103 -5.87 5.14 14.05
N ASP A 104 -5.89 6.47 13.99
CA ASP A 104 -7.11 7.25 14.23
C ASP A 104 -8.13 7.08 13.09
N LEU A 105 -7.63 6.98 11.85
CA LEU A 105 -8.44 6.65 10.68
C LEU A 105 -9.01 5.23 10.85
N LEU A 106 -8.15 4.26 11.17
CA LEU A 106 -8.55 2.85 11.32
C LEU A 106 -9.45 2.60 12.54
N ARG A 107 -9.47 3.50 13.52
CA ARG A 107 -10.44 3.48 14.62
C ARG A 107 -11.83 3.96 14.21
N SER A 108 -11.90 4.86 13.22
CA SER A 108 -13.13 5.51 12.79
C SER A 108 -13.80 4.81 11.59
N TYR A 109 -13.03 4.05 10.81
CA TYR A 109 -13.46 3.41 9.58
C TYR A 109 -13.12 1.92 9.55
N THR A 110 -14.00 1.12 8.95
CA THR A 110 -13.80 -0.32 8.80
C THR A 110 -13.35 -0.67 7.38
N LEU A 111 -12.44 -1.63 7.26
CA LEU A 111 -12.02 -2.21 5.98
C LEU A 111 -12.73 -3.54 5.66
N THR A 112 -13.74 -3.94 6.44
CA THR A 112 -14.43 -5.24 6.31
C THR A 112 -15.07 -5.50 4.94
N LYS A 113 -15.34 -4.44 4.15
CA LYS A 113 -15.88 -4.54 2.79
C LYS A 113 -14.80 -4.48 1.70
N VAL A 114 -13.55 -4.28 2.08
CA VAL A 114 -12.41 -4.27 1.16
C VAL A 114 -11.92 -5.71 0.99
N PRO A 115 -11.75 -6.21 -0.25
CA PRO A 115 -11.19 -7.54 -0.48
C PRO A 115 -9.83 -7.73 0.19
N SER A 116 -9.60 -8.91 0.76
CA SER A 116 -8.39 -9.23 1.54
C SER A 116 -7.09 -9.01 0.76
N VAL A 117 -7.11 -9.21 -0.56
CA VAL A 117 -5.95 -8.94 -1.44
C VAL A 117 -5.48 -7.48 -1.35
N PHE A 118 -6.40 -6.52 -1.17
CA PHE A 118 -6.04 -5.11 -0.98
C PHE A 118 -5.66 -4.80 0.47
N ILE A 119 -6.34 -5.44 1.43
CA ILE A 119 -5.97 -5.31 2.86
C ILE A 119 -4.52 -5.78 3.06
N ASN A 120 -4.12 -6.89 2.45
CA ASN A 120 -2.76 -7.43 2.56
C ASN A 120 -1.68 -6.55 1.88
N ARG A 121 -2.08 -5.49 1.16
CA ARG A 121 -1.19 -4.56 0.44
C ARG A 121 -1.19 -3.15 1.03
N LEU A 122 -1.69 -2.95 2.25
CA LEU A 122 -1.69 -1.62 2.90
C LEU A 122 -0.29 -1.05 3.10
N ASN A 123 0.76 -1.88 3.10
CA ASN A 123 2.14 -1.42 3.11
C ASN A 123 2.49 -0.53 1.89
N GLU A 124 1.81 -0.70 0.75
CA GLU A 124 2.00 0.17 -0.42
C GLU A 124 1.53 1.61 -0.16
N LEU A 125 0.64 1.80 0.82
CA LEU A 125 0.12 3.09 1.24
C LEU A 125 0.97 3.76 2.33
N VAL A 126 2.14 3.22 2.69
CA VAL A 126 2.96 3.73 3.80
C VAL A 126 3.34 5.22 3.68
N ASN A 127 3.49 5.69 2.45
CA ASN A 127 3.82 7.08 2.11
C ASN A 127 2.60 7.93 1.78
N CYS A 128 1.39 7.41 1.98
CA CYS A 128 0.17 8.17 1.72
C CYS A 128 0.03 9.34 2.71
N ARG A 129 -0.83 10.29 2.32
CA ARG A 129 -1.25 11.41 3.14
C ARG A 129 -2.75 11.39 3.23
N VAL A 130 -3.27 11.54 4.44
CA VAL A 130 -4.70 11.74 4.66
C VAL A 130 -5.01 13.19 4.31
N VAL A 131 -6.00 13.38 3.44
CA VAL A 131 -6.49 14.70 3.04
C VAL A 131 -7.86 14.90 3.65
N HIS A 132 -8.08 16.05 4.26
CA HIS A 132 -9.34 16.43 4.88
C HIS A 132 -9.95 17.63 4.18
N GLY A 133 -11.28 17.73 4.24
CA GLY A 133 -12.05 18.81 3.63
C GLY A 133 -12.45 18.49 2.20
N VAL A 134 -13.76 18.56 1.93
CA VAL A 134 -14.35 18.21 0.64
C VAL A 134 -13.69 18.99 -0.50
N SER A 135 -13.55 20.32 -0.36
CA SER A 135 -12.95 21.16 -1.40
C SER A 135 -11.51 20.77 -1.73
N VAL A 136 -10.68 20.46 -0.73
CA VAL A 136 -9.28 20.06 -0.94
C VAL A 136 -9.20 18.70 -1.62
N VAL A 137 -10.10 17.77 -1.26
CA VAL A 137 -10.19 16.46 -1.89
C VAL A 137 -10.60 16.61 -3.36
N LEU A 138 -11.64 17.39 -3.66
CA LEU A 138 -12.12 17.61 -5.03
C LEU A 138 -11.04 18.25 -5.92
N GLU A 139 -10.35 19.29 -5.45
CA GLU A 139 -9.26 19.92 -6.22
C GLU A 139 -8.11 18.94 -6.52
N LYS A 140 -7.79 18.05 -5.57
CA LYS A 140 -6.78 17.01 -5.80
C LYS A 140 -7.23 15.96 -6.81
N LEU A 141 -8.50 15.54 -6.77
CA LEU A 141 -9.07 14.58 -7.73
C LEU A 141 -9.06 15.17 -9.13
N LYS A 142 -9.55 16.40 -9.30
CA LYS A 142 -9.49 17.14 -10.58
C LYS A 142 -8.07 17.17 -11.15
N ALA A 143 -7.09 17.55 -10.33
CA ALA A 143 -5.70 17.62 -10.75
C ALA A 143 -5.09 16.25 -11.08
N LEU A 144 -5.57 15.17 -10.47
CA LEU A 144 -5.13 13.81 -10.77
C LEU A 144 -5.74 13.32 -12.08
N GLU A 145 -7.03 13.51 -12.27
CA GLU A 145 -7.77 13.16 -13.49
C GLU A 145 -7.25 13.92 -14.71
N ALA A 146 -7.06 15.23 -14.57
CA ALA A 146 -6.57 16.08 -15.66
C ALA A 146 -5.12 15.76 -16.08
N ARG A 147 -4.31 15.13 -15.22
CA ARG A 147 -2.91 14.76 -15.51
C ARG A 147 -2.74 13.32 -15.96
N ALA A 148 -3.81 12.54 -16.11
CA ALA A 148 -3.69 11.17 -16.58
C ALA A 148 -3.23 11.12 -18.05
N GLU A 149 -2.21 10.31 -18.31
CA GLU A 149 -1.56 10.19 -19.64
C GLU A 149 -1.88 8.87 -20.35
N GLU A 150 -2.26 7.82 -19.62
CA GLU A 150 -2.54 6.50 -20.21
C GLU A 150 -3.98 6.04 -19.96
N TYR A 151 -4.40 6.03 -18.69
CA TYR A 151 -5.72 5.53 -18.30
C TYR A 151 -6.24 6.20 -17.01
N LEU A 152 -7.56 6.13 -16.84
CA LEU A 152 -8.26 6.48 -15.61
C LEU A 152 -9.20 5.35 -15.20
N TYR A 153 -9.00 4.82 -14.00
CA TYR A 153 -9.91 3.86 -13.37
C TYR A 153 -10.60 4.51 -12.18
N ILE A 154 -11.92 4.63 -12.27
CA ILE A 154 -12.72 5.43 -11.33
C ILE A 154 -13.77 4.54 -10.68
N ILE A 155 -13.90 4.64 -9.35
CA ILE A 155 -15.02 4.07 -8.60
C ILE A 155 -15.67 5.24 -7.88
N VAL A 156 -16.92 5.54 -8.22
CA VAL A 156 -17.58 6.76 -7.75
C VAL A 156 -18.92 6.45 -7.10
N ALA A 157 -19.08 6.90 -5.86
CA ALA A 157 -20.35 6.87 -5.14
C ALA A 157 -21.22 8.09 -5.45
N GLN A 158 -20.59 9.21 -5.81
CA GLN A 158 -21.28 10.44 -6.22
C GLN A 158 -20.43 11.20 -7.23
N ALA A 159 -20.94 11.37 -8.45
CA ALA A 159 -20.30 12.14 -9.50
C ALA A 159 -20.57 13.64 -9.31
N TRP A 160 -19.67 14.49 -9.82
CA TRP A 160 -19.90 15.94 -9.88
C TRP A 160 -19.69 16.49 -11.30
N TYR A 161 -20.32 17.61 -11.60
CA TYR A 161 -20.38 18.16 -12.96
C TYR A 161 -18.99 18.39 -13.58
N GLU A 162 -18.07 18.97 -12.81
CA GLU A 162 -16.72 19.26 -13.29
C GLU A 162 -15.91 17.99 -13.60
N GLU A 163 -16.13 16.89 -12.87
CA GLU A 163 -15.53 15.57 -13.16
C GLU A 163 -15.90 15.16 -14.59
N GLY A 164 -17.19 15.25 -14.93
CA GLY A 164 -17.69 14.92 -16.26
C GLY A 164 -16.96 15.67 -17.38
N ASN A 165 -16.71 16.97 -17.21
CA ASN A 165 -15.98 17.77 -18.20
C ASN A 165 -14.53 17.33 -18.35
N ILE A 166 -13.84 17.04 -17.24
CA ILE A 166 -12.46 16.53 -17.25
C ILE A 166 -12.42 15.19 -17.97
N LEU A 167 -13.33 14.27 -17.65
CA LEU A 167 -13.37 12.94 -18.26
C LEU A 167 -13.66 13.00 -19.77
N ILE A 168 -14.57 13.89 -20.21
CA ILE A 168 -14.84 14.10 -21.64
C ILE A 168 -13.61 14.63 -22.38
N ASP A 169 -12.92 15.61 -21.81
CA ASP A 169 -11.68 16.15 -22.38
C ASP A 169 -10.58 15.07 -22.44
N ARG A 170 -10.36 14.32 -21.36
CA ARG A 170 -9.36 13.23 -21.34
C ARG A 170 -9.70 12.13 -22.35
N LEU A 171 -10.96 11.73 -22.47
CA LEU A 171 -11.42 10.75 -23.44
C LEU A 171 -11.18 11.23 -24.88
N SER A 172 -11.46 12.51 -25.16
CA SER A 172 -11.24 13.13 -26.47
C SER A 172 -9.76 13.17 -26.86
N ASN A 173 -8.87 13.24 -25.87
CA ASN A 173 -7.41 13.18 -26.03
C ASN A 173 -6.84 11.75 -26.03
N GLY A 174 -7.69 10.72 -26.12
CA GLY A 174 -7.28 9.33 -26.29
C GLY A 174 -6.98 8.56 -25.01
N ILE A 175 -7.26 9.13 -23.83
CA ILE A 175 -7.09 8.46 -22.54
C ILE A 175 -8.16 7.37 -22.37
N ASN A 176 -7.76 6.17 -21.92
CA ASN A 176 -8.70 5.07 -21.66
C ASN A 176 -9.36 5.25 -20.28
N ILE A 177 -10.67 5.47 -20.25
CA ILE A 177 -11.42 5.64 -19.01
C ILE A 177 -12.29 4.42 -18.76
N ARG A 178 -12.16 3.82 -17.57
CA ARG A 178 -13.07 2.78 -17.07
C ARG A 178 -13.64 3.22 -15.73
N MET A 179 -14.94 3.02 -15.58
CA MET A 179 -15.63 3.43 -14.37
C MET A 179 -16.54 2.33 -13.84
N ILE A 180 -16.51 2.18 -12.52
CA ILE A 180 -17.43 1.31 -11.78
C ILE A 180 -18.44 2.22 -11.09
N LEU A 181 -19.70 2.03 -11.47
CA LEU A 181 -20.87 2.65 -10.87
C LEU A 181 -21.64 1.61 -10.08
N THR A 182 -22.28 2.05 -9.02
CA THR A 182 -23.24 1.23 -8.29
C THR A 182 -24.65 1.74 -8.55
N ASN A 183 -25.67 0.93 -8.29
CA ASN A 183 -27.07 1.37 -8.40
C ASN A 183 -27.39 2.53 -7.44
N SER A 184 -26.56 2.75 -6.43
CA SER A 184 -26.64 3.86 -5.48
C SER A 184 -25.79 5.07 -5.87
N THR A 185 -25.08 5.04 -7.00
CA THR A 185 -24.26 6.19 -7.40
C THR A 185 -25.14 7.39 -7.75
N ILE A 186 -24.88 8.52 -7.10
CA ILE A 186 -25.59 9.77 -7.36
C ILE A 186 -24.92 10.48 -8.55
N VAL A 187 -25.67 10.70 -9.63
CA VAL A 187 -25.19 11.42 -10.83
C VAL A 187 -26.07 12.66 -11.05
N PRO A 188 -25.48 13.88 -11.10
CA PRO A 188 -26.20 15.11 -11.41
C PRO A 188 -26.88 15.04 -12.79
N LYS A 189 -28.08 15.61 -12.91
CA LYS A 189 -28.89 15.56 -14.15
C LYS A 189 -28.19 16.21 -15.33
N GLU A 190 -27.37 17.21 -15.05
CA GLU A 190 -26.55 17.96 -15.99
C GLU A 190 -25.53 17.06 -16.72
N ILE A 191 -25.10 15.97 -16.09
CA ILE A 191 -24.17 14.99 -16.68
C ILE A 191 -24.92 13.94 -17.53
N ILE A 192 -26.12 13.55 -17.09
CA ILE A 192 -26.95 12.51 -17.74
C ILE A 192 -27.26 12.87 -19.20
N GLY A 193 -27.50 14.16 -19.50
CA GLY A 193 -27.76 14.64 -20.86
C GLY A 193 -26.56 14.59 -21.81
N CYS A 194 -25.32 14.67 -21.29
CA CYS A 194 -24.08 14.66 -22.08
C CYS A 194 -23.51 13.24 -22.26
N TRP A 195 -23.75 12.36 -21.29
CA TRP A 195 -23.17 11.00 -21.24
C TRP A 195 -23.96 9.94 -22.01
N CYS A 196 -25.21 10.20 -22.37
CA CYS A 196 -26.06 9.28 -23.14
C CYS A 196 -25.48 8.94 -24.53
N CYS A 197 -24.60 9.78 -25.09
CA CYS A 197 -23.89 9.48 -26.35
C CYS A 197 -22.60 8.65 -26.19
N TYR A 198 -22.04 8.52 -24.99
CA TYR A 198 -20.68 7.97 -24.81
C TYR A 198 -20.60 6.74 -23.92
N ILE A 199 -21.60 6.46 -23.08
CA ILE A 199 -21.55 5.33 -22.14
C ILE A 199 -22.73 4.39 -22.36
N CYS A 200 -22.44 3.24 -22.97
CA CYS A 200 -23.34 2.10 -22.89
C CYS A 200 -23.17 1.46 -21.51
N ILE A 201 -24.19 1.61 -20.64
CA ILE A 201 -24.31 0.83 -19.41
C ILE A 201 -24.82 -0.56 -19.82
N GLY A 202 -23.92 -1.55 -19.92
CA GLY A 202 -24.34 -2.93 -20.14
C GLY A 202 -25.04 -3.50 -18.90
N GLU A 203 -26.03 -4.37 -19.11
CA GLU A 203 -26.85 -5.02 -18.06
C GLU A 203 -26.06 -5.73 -16.95
N THR A 204 -24.74 -5.90 -17.10
CA THR A 204 -23.83 -6.50 -16.11
C THR A 204 -23.10 -5.46 -15.23
N GLY A 205 -23.50 -4.18 -15.23
CA GLY A 205 -22.85 -3.13 -14.44
C GLY A 205 -21.45 -2.71 -14.94
N ARG A 206 -21.13 -3.01 -16.21
CA ARG A 206 -19.92 -2.51 -16.88
C ARG A 206 -20.31 -1.37 -17.81
N ALA A 207 -19.76 -0.18 -17.56
CA ALA A 207 -19.82 0.94 -18.49
C ALA A 207 -18.70 0.78 -19.51
N TYR A 208 -19.04 0.75 -20.80
CA TYR A 208 -18.09 0.80 -21.91
C TYR A 208 -18.20 2.17 -22.58
N ALA A 209 -17.07 2.88 -22.65
CA ALA A 209 -16.95 4.06 -23.52
C ALA A 209 -16.67 3.58 -24.95
N THR A 210 -17.68 3.56 -25.80
CA THR A 210 -17.49 3.34 -27.24
C THR A 210 -17.28 4.67 -27.93
N LYS A 211 -16.27 4.77 -28.82
CA LYS A 211 -16.08 5.95 -29.67
C LYS A 211 -17.39 6.29 -30.39
N PRO A 212 -17.73 7.58 -30.56
CA PRO A 212 -18.88 7.98 -31.36
C PRO A 212 -18.58 7.59 -32.80
N ILE A 213 -19.34 6.63 -33.34
CA ILE A 213 -19.37 6.37 -34.78
C ILE A 213 -20.24 7.48 -35.37
N TRP A 214 -19.62 8.60 -35.71
CA TRP A 214 -20.24 9.58 -36.58
C TRP A 214 -20.22 9.01 -38.01
N HIS A 215 -21.34 8.45 -38.46
CA HIS A 215 -21.62 8.38 -39.89
C HIS A 215 -22.38 9.66 -40.28
N ILE A 216 -21.65 10.54 -40.98
CA ILE A 216 -22.07 11.64 -41.89
C ILE A 216 -23.36 12.37 -41.54
#